data_AF-A0A7H0GW17-F1
#
_entry.id   AF-A0A7H0GW17-F1
#
_cell.length_a   1.000
_cell.length_b   1.000
_cell.length_c   1.000
_cell.angle_alpha   90.00
_cell.angle_beta   90.00
_cell.angle_gamma   90.00
#
_symmetry.space_group_name_H-M   'P 1'
#
loop_
_entity.id
_entity.type
_entity.pdbx_description
1 polymer ?
#
loop_
_entity_poly.entity_id
_entity_poly.type
_entity_poly.pdbx_seq_one_letter_code
_entity_poly.pdbx_strand_id
1 'polypeptide(L)'
;MLARFRDPLETLDFYRFQIHRDSISQDPEVDYTIEDRLNEGKEVTLGTAYIFDPGDNLIISLYHFDEPYYRFLQSTQNARNANGNPFGQPAAVQSTVQGGIGVFTILSYERRSLVIP
;
A
#
# COMPACT_ATOMS: atom_id res chain seq x y z
N MET A 1 6.17 8.89 13.07
CA MET A 1 4.91 8.22 13.51
C MET A 1 5.07 6.71 13.37
N LEU A 2 4.49 5.91 14.26
CA LEU A 2 4.51 4.43 14.18
C LEU A 2 3.07 3.88 14.19
N ALA A 3 2.74 3.04 13.22
CA ALA A 3 1.53 2.22 13.20
C ALA A 3 1.92 0.77 13.46
N ARG A 4 1.08 0.03 14.20
CA ARG A 4 1.34 -1.37 14.54
C ARG A 4 0.11 -2.23 14.29
N PHE A 5 0.30 -3.41 13.71
CA PHE A 5 -0.76 -4.40 13.52
C PHE A 5 -0.22 -5.82 13.77
N ARG A 6 -1.13 -6.77 13.98
CA ARG A 6 -0.81 -8.19 14.16
C ARG A 6 -1.27 -8.97 12.93
N ASP A 7 -0.32 -9.65 12.32
CA ASP A 7 -0.51 -10.51 11.16
C ASP A 7 -1.12 -11.89 11.53
N PRO A 8 -1.98 -12.50 10.70
CA PRO A 8 -2.36 -13.91 10.84
C PRO A 8 -1.16 -14.86 10.74
N LEU A 9 -1.31 -16.11 11.19
CA LEU A 9 -0.24 -17.11 11.11
C LEU A 9 -0.27 -17.84 9.76
N GLU A 10 0.92 -18.10 9.20
CA GLU A 10 1.18 -19.02 8.08
C GLU A 10 0.54 -18.64 6.72
N THR A 11 0.20 -17.36 6.50
CA THR A 11 -0.28 -16.84 5.21
C THR A 11 0.68 -15.81 4.63
N LEU A 12 0.93 -15.88 3.31
CA LEU A 12 1.64 -14.81 2.60
C LEU A 12 0.64 -13.67 2.36
N ASP A 13 0.84 -12.57 3.08
CA ASP A 13 -0.08 -11.44 3.04
C ASP A 13 0.52 -10.19 2.38
N PHE A 14 -0.34 -9.43 1.70
CA PHE A 14 0.03 -8.26 0.94
C PHE A 14 -0.70 -7.03 1.48
N TYR A 15 0.05 -6.01 1.83
CA TYR A 15 -0.50 -4.81 2.46
C TYR A 15 -0.18 -3.54 1.69
N ARG A 16 -1.03 -2.53 1.83
CA ARG A 16 -0.72 -1.14 1.48
C ARG A 16 -1.01 -0.24 2.65
N PHE A 17 -0.04 0.59 2.98
CA PHE A 17 -0.12 1.54 4.05
C PHE A 17 -0.21 2.95 3.48
N GLN A 18 -1.25 3.68 3.88
CA GLN A 18 -1.46 5.05 3.46
C GLN A 18 -1.70 5.97 4.65
N ILE A 19 -1.14 7.19 4.59
CA ILE A 19 -1.48 8.28 5.49
C ILE A 19 -1.95 9.46 4.64
N HIS A 20 -3.16 9.95 4.92
CA HIS A 20 -3.71 11.16 4.32
C HIS A 20 -3.82 12.27 5.36
N ARG A 21 -3.73 13.52 4.93
CA ARG A 21 -4.09 14.69 5.72
C ARG A 21 -5.52 15.11 5.38
N ASP A 22 -6.35 15.30 6.39
CA ASP A 22 -7.75 15.76 6.35
C ASP A 22 -8.78 14.90 5.58
N SER A 23 -8.45 14.37 4.41
CA SER A 23 -9.36 13.61 3.55
C SER A 23 -8.65 12.51 2.76
N ILE A 24 -9.32 11.37 2.60
CA ILE A 24 -8.89 10.23 1.75
C ILE A 24 -9.09 10.48 0.25
N SER A 25 -9.74 11.58 -0.12
CA SER A 25 -10.01 11.93 -1.52
C SER A 25 -8.84 12.63 -2.20
N GLN A 26 -7.80 12.98 -1.43
CA GLN A 26 -6.58 13.62 -1.90
C GLN A 26 -5.46 12.59 -2.03
N ASP A 27 -4.35 12.97 -2.66
CA ASP A 27 -3.16 12.14 -2.67
C ASP A 27 -2.64 11.93 -1.22
N PRO A 28 -2.22 10.71 -0.87
CA PRO A 28 -1.64 10.43 0.43
C PRO A 28 -0.24 11.04 0.58
N GLU A 29 0.08 11.51 1.78
CA GLU A 29 1.42 12.00 2.17
C GLU A 29 2.43 10.84 2.26
N VAL A 30 1.92 9.65 2.57
CA VAL A 30 2.71 8.41 2.68
C VAL A 30 1.93 7.30 2.00
N ASP A 31 2.57 6.61 1.06
CA ASP A 31 1.99 5.46 0.36
C ASP A 31 3.08 4.44 0.01
N TYR A 32 2.97 3.25 0.57
CA TYR A 32 3.83 2.14 0.18
C TYR A 32 3.14 0.79 0.40
N THR A 33 3.65 -0.21 -0.32
CA THR A 33 3.17 -1.59 -0.24
C THR A 33 4.18 -2.46 0.49
N ILE A 34 3.69 -3.43 1.26
CA ILE A 34 4.50 -4.37 2.04
C ILE A 34 4.09 -5.78 1.61
N GLU A 35 5.07 -6.62 1.35
CA GLU A 35 4.88 -8.07 1.20
C GLU A 35 5.38 -8.71 2.49
N ASP A 36 4.49 -9.38 3.23
CA ASP A 36 4.86 -9.99 4.49
C ASP A 36 5.44 -11.40 4.28
N ARG A 37 6.70 -11.44 3.86
CA ARG A 37 7.46 -12.71 3.77
C ARG A 37 8.12 -13.13 5.07
N LEU A 38 8.20 -12.27 6.08
CA LEU A 38 9.16 -12.42 7.19
C LEU A 38 8.58 -12.22 8.60
N ASN A 39 7.31 -11.79 8.74
CA ASN A 39 6.71 -11.47 10.03
C ASN A 39 5.54 -12.40 10.42
N GLU A 40 5.65 -13.69 10.10
CA GLU A 40 4.72 -14.76 10.51
C GLU A 40 4.26 -14.62 11.98
N GLY A 41 3.04 -14.09 12.20
CA GLY A 41 2.45 -13.89 13.53
C GLY A 41 3.15 -12.89 14.46
N LYS A 42 4.05 -12.04 13.93
CA LYS A 42 4.80 -11.04 14.71
C LYS A 42 4.16 -9.64 14.57
N GLU A 43 4.46 -8.77 15.53
CA GLU A 43 3.98 -7.39 15.50
C GLU A 43 4.75 -6.62 14.41
N VAL A 44 4.05 -6.22 13.35
CA VAL A 44 4.63 -5.42 12.27
C VAL A 44 4.52 -3.95 12.65
N THR A 45 5.66 -3.26 12.69
CA THR A 45 5.72 -1.81 12.91
C THR A 45 5.98 -1.09 11.59
N LEU A 46 4.99 -0.30 11.16
CA LEU A 46 5.06 0.53 9.97
C LEU A 46 5.38 1.97 10.37
N GLY A 47 6.47 2.49 9.83
CA GLY A 47 6.96 3.84 10.09
C GLY A 47 6.88 4.73 8.85
N THR A 48 7.01 6.03 9.08
CA THR A 48 7.28 7.02 8.04
C THR A 48 8.29 8.04 8.54
N ALA A 49 9.16 8.51 7.64
CA ALA A 49 10.06 9.65 7.87
C ALA A 49 9.38 10.99 7.57
N TYR A 50 8.15 10.98 7.03
CA TYR A 50 7.37 12.19 6.80
C TYR A 50 7.07 12.88 8.14
N ILE A 51 7.27 14.20 8.19
CA ILE A 51 7.05 15.03 9.37
C ILE A 51 5.68 15.69 9.25
N PHE A 52 4.83 15.46 10.24
CA PHE A 52 3.52 16.09 10.37
C PHE A 52 3.59 17.19 11.42
N ASP A 53 2.77 18.22 11.26
CA ASP A 53 2.74 19.37 12.15
C ASP A 53 1.70 19.17 13.27
N PRO A 54 1.93 19.73 14.47
CA PRO A 54 0.91 19.78 15.51
C PRO A 54 -0.41 20.38 15.01
N GLY A 55 -1.52 19.70 15.30
CA GLY A 55 -2.86 20.06 14.83
C GLY A 55 -3.28 19.41 13.50
N ASP A 56 -2.39 18.72 12.78
CA ASP A 56 -2.76 17.97 11.59
C ASP A 56 -3.75 16.85 11.92
N ASN A 57 -4.82 16.72 11.11
CA ASN A 57 -5.72 15.57 11.17
C ASN A 57 -5.26 14.51 10.18
N LEU A 58 -4.80 13.37 10.69
CA LEU A 58 -4.32 12.27 9.88
C LEU A 58 -5.37 11.17 9.76
N ILE A 59 -5.50 10.62 8.56
CA ILE A 59 -6.28 9.42 8.28
C ILE A 59 -5.32 8.32 7.83
N ILE A 60 -5.11 7.34 8.69
CA ILE A 60 -4.20 6.22 8.48
C ILE A 60 -5.03 5.03 8.01
N SER A 61 -4.67 4.45 6.87
CA SER A 61 -5.34 3.28 6.32
C SER A 61 -4.32 2.17 6.09
N LEU A 62 -4.62 0.98 6.59
CA LEU A 62 -3.91 -0.26 6.26
C LEU A 62 -4.87 -1.14 5.47
N TYR A 63 -4.54 -1.38 4.21
CA TYR A 63 -5.28 -2.28 3.34
C TYR A 63 -4.59 -3.62 3.27
N HIS A 64 -5.39 -4.68 3.27
CA HIS A 64 -4.97 -6.04 2.95
C HIS A 64 -5.51 -6.42 1.57
N PHE A 65 -4.64 -6.96 0.74
CA PHE A 65 -4.91 -7.28 -0.65
C PHE A 65 -4.65 -8.76 -0.94
N ASP A 66 -5.32 -9.24 -1.99
CA ASP A 66 -4.93 -10.48 -2.63
C ASP A 66 -3.66 -10.28 -3.48
N GLU A 67 -2.88 -11.35 -3.62
CA GLU A 67 -1.66 -11.39 -4.43
C GLU A 67 -1.86 -10.82 -5.85
N PRO A 68 -2.95 -11.16 -6.58
CA PRO A 68 -3.11 -10.68 -7.94
C PRO A 68 -3.22 -9.15 -8.04
N TYR A 69 -3.87 -8.49 -7.07
CA TYR A 69 -3.94 -7.03 -7.03
C TYR A 69 -2.61 -6.38 -6.66
N TYR A 70 -1.89 -6.97 -5.70
CA TYR A 70 -0.55 -6.53 -5.35
C TYR A 70 0.39 -6.55 -6.56
N ARG A 71 0.36 -7.65 -7.33
CA ARG A 71 1.14 -7.80 -8.56
C ARG A 71 0.74 -6.79 -9.64
N PHE A 72 -0.56 -6.50 -9.80
CA PHE A 72 -1.02 -5.43 -10.68
C PHE A 72 -0.42 -4.07 -10.28
N LEU A 73 -0.47 -3.69 -9.00
CA LEU A 73 0.11 -2.44 -8.50
C LEU A 73 1.61 -2.35 -8.77
N GLN A 74 2.37 -3.39 -8.43
CA GLN A 74 3.81 -3.46 -8.71
C GLN A 74 4.11 -3.32 -10.21
N SER A 75 3.38 -4.05 -11.05
CA SER A 75 3.59 -4.01 -12.50
C SER A 75 3.28 -2.63 -13.10
N THR A 76 2.26 -1.95 -12.58
CA THR A 76 1.92 -0.57 -12.96
C THR A 76 3.03 0.40 -12.57
N GLN A 77 3.57 0.28 -11.35
CA GLN A 77 4.69 1.11 -10.91
C GLN A 77 5.94 0.86 -11.74
N ASN A 78 6.24 -0.40 -12.04
CA ASN A 78 7.37 -0.78 -12.89
C ASN A 78 7.22 -0.23 -14.30
N ALA A 79 6.04 -0.32 -14.89
CA ALA A 79 5.74 0.24 -16.21
C ALA A 79 5.93 1.76 -16.23
N ARG A 80 5.46 2.47 -15.19
CA ARG A 80 5.70 3.91 -15.03
C ARG A 80 7.18 4.25 -14.91
N ASN A 81 7.93 3.50 -14.11
CA ASN A 81 9.37 3.74 -13.91
C ASN A 81 10.21 3.42 -15.16
N ALA A 82 9.78 2.44 -15.97
CA ALA A 82 10.42 2.08 -17.22
C ALA A 82 10.04 3.04 -18.36
N ASN A 83 8.89 3.71 -18.27
CA ASN A 83 8.42 4.61 -19.30
C ASN A 83 9.38 5.81 -19.47
N GLY A 84 10.00 5.92 -20.66
CA GLY A 84 10.99 6.96 -20.95
C GLY A 84 12.39 6.72 -20.36
N ASN A 85 12.61 5.60 -19.67
CA ASN A 85 13.94 5.24 -19.16
C ASN A 85 14.67 4.33 -20.16
N PRO A 86 15.75 4.80 -20.84
CA PRO A 86 16.46 4.02 -21.86
C PRO A 86 17.23 2.82 -21.30
N PHE A 87 17.34 2.69 -19.98
CA PHE A 87 17.95 1.56 -19.28
C PHE A 87 16.94 0.71 -18.50
N GLY A 88 15.67 1.14 -18.46
CA GLY A 88 14.60 0.40 -17.82
C GLY A 88 14.15 -0.77 -18.68
N GLN A 89 14.00 -1.95 -18.09
CA GLN A 89 13.37 -3.07 -18.80
C GLN A 89 11.88 -2.75 -19.04
N PRO A 90 11.35 -2.98 -20.26
CA PRO A 90 9.92 -2.86 -20.50
C PRO A 90 9.13 -3.74 -19.53
N ALA A 91 8.19 -3.13 -18.81
CA ALA A 91 7.32 -3.84 -17.87
C ALA A 91 5.89 -3.89 -18.41
N ALA A 92 5.35 -5.11 -18.55
CA ALA A 92 3.96 -5.32 -18.90
C ALA A 92 3.07 -5.22 -17.65
N VAL A 93 1.96 -4.49 -17.76
CA VAL A 93 0.96 -4.40 -16.69
C VAL A 93 0.20 -5.74 -16.60
N GLN A 94 0.13 -6.30 -15.40
CA GLN A 94 -0.49 -7.61 -15.15
C GLN A 94 -1.99 -7.46 -14.86
N SER A 95 -2.86 -8.03 -15.70
CA SER A 95 -4.32 -8.03 -15.50
C SER A 95 -4.79 -9.29 -14.77
N THR A 96 -5.87 -9.18 -13.99
CA THR A 96 -6.57 -10.35 -13.41
C THR A 96 -7.86 -10.68 -14.16
N VAL A 97 -8.20 -9.89 -15.18
CA VAL A 97 -9.40 -10.05 -16.01
C VAL A 97 -9.01 -10.54 -17.40
N GLN A 98 -9.71 -11.57 -17.89
CA GLN A 98 -9.56 -12.06 -19.26
C GLN A 98 -10.51 -11.30 -20.20
N GLY A 99 -10.02 -10.91 -21.38
CA GLY A 99 -10.82 -10.19 -22.38
C GLY A 99 -11.11 -8.72 -22.05
N GLY A 100 -10.45 -8.15 -21.03
CA GLY A 100 -10.59 -6.75 -20.63
C GLY A 100 -9.31 -6.21 -19.97
N ILE A 101 -9.33 -4.92 -19.64
CA ILE A 101 -8.25 -4.24 -18.92
C ILE A 101 -8.79 -3.91 -17.53
N GLY A 102 -8.17 -4.48 -16.49
CA GLY A 102 -8.55 -4.15 -15.12
C GLY A 102 -8.10 -5.21 -14.12
N VAL A 103 -8.58 -5.04 -12.88
CA VAL A 103 -8.33 -5.93 -11.77
C VAL A 103 -9.59 -6.04 -10.91
N PHE A 104 -9.96 -7.25 -10.52
CA PHE A 104 -10.90 -7.48 -9.42
C PHE A 104 -10.12 -7.89 -8.18
N THR A 105 -10.48 -7.31 -7.04
CA THR A 105 -9.87 -7.60 -5.74
C THR A 105 -10.88 -7.38 -4.63
N ILE A 106 -10.64 -7.99 -3.48
CA ILE A 106 -11.41 -7.74 -2.25
C ILE A 106 -10.71 -6.61 -1.49
N LEU A 107 -11.48 -5.60 -1.10
CA LEU A 107 -10.98 -4.50 -0.28
C LEU A 107 -11.23 -4.81 1.21
N SER A 108 -10.20 -5.28 1.90
CA SER A 108 -10.18 -5.38 3.37
C SER A 108 -9.28 -4.28 3.92
N TYR A 109 -9.75 -3.51 4.90
CA TYR A 109 -8.95 -2.42 5.48
C TYR A 109 -9.26 -2.13 6.94
N GLU A 110 -8.24 -1.68 7.66
CA GLU A 110 -8.37 -0.98 8.93
C GLU A 110 -8.06 0.51 8.72
N ARG A 111 -8.85 1.39 9.34
CA ARG A 111 -8.64 2.84 9.26
C ARG A 111 -8.77 3.49 10.63
N ARG A 112 -7.88 4.44 10.91
CA ARG A 112 -7.91 5.27 12.12
C ARG A 112 -7.66 6.72 11.80
N SER A 113 -8.34 7.60 12.52
CA SER A 113 -8.10 9.04 12.49
C SER A 113 -7.36 9.46 13.76
N LEU A 114 -6.35 10.33 13.61
CA LEU A 114 -5.55 10.85 14.71
C LEU A 114 -5.28 12.33 14.48
N VAL A 115 -5.36 13.13 15.54
CA VAL A 115 -4.86 14.52 15.54
C VAL A 115 -3.46 14.52 16.14
N ILE A 116 -2.50 15.16 15.47
CA ILE A 116 -1.15 15.32 16.01
C ILE A 116 -1.20 16.34 17.16
N PRO A 117 -0.73 15.98 18.37
CA PRO A 117 -0.77 16.86 19.54
C PRO A 117 0.20 18.04 19.46
#